data_AF-A0AAD2Q0A9-F1
#
_entry.id   AF-A0AAD2Q0A9-F1
#
_cell.length_a   1.000
_cell.length_b   1.000
_cell.length_c   1.000
_cell.angle_alpha   90.00
_cell.angle_beta   90.00
_cell.angle_gamma   90.00
#
_symmetry.space_group_name_H-M   'P 1'
#
loop_
_entity.id
_entity.type
_entity.pdbx_description
1 polymer ?
#
loop_
_entity_poly.entity_id
_entity_poly.type
_entity_poly.pdbx_seq_one_letter_code
_entity_poly.pdbx_strand_id
1 'polypeptide(L)'
;MQLMSFFTLEGLSEQEARERIYLVDSQGLIYTGRGALAEHKEYFARRDYTGPPIKNLLDVLQYVKPTALMGLSTSSGAFSTEVIQTMAALNPLPIIFPLSNPVKLSECTFEDAVTHTNGKVLFASGSPFHELQFQGRTLYPGQGNNMYIFPGLGLGSILARCSSVTDSMVEASSLGLANSLTPQEEAMGLLYPQIERIREISGGIAVQVIRAAQEAGVDRYPELRKMSDAELLKFVSGKMWTPQI
;
A
#
# COMPACT_ATOMS: atom_id res chain seq x y z
N MET A 1 10.03 -3.32 -4.13
CA MET A 1 9.89 -3.06 -5.58
C MET A 1 8.42 -3.19 -6.05
N GLN A 2 7.42 -2.94 -5.19
CA GLN A 2 5.99 -3.12 -5.53
C GLN A 2 5.33 -1.85 -6.09
N LEU A 3 5.74 -0.66 -5.63
CA LEU A 3 5.35 0.60 -6.28
C LEU A 3 5.84 0.69 -7.73
N MET A 4 6.99 0.08 -8.02
CA MET A 4 7.50 -0.06 -9.40
C MET A 4 6.53 -0.87 -10.25
N SER A 5 6.09 -2.03 -9.72
CA SER A 5 5.15 -2.92 -10.39
C SER A 5 3.88 -2.19 -10.81
N PHE A 6 3.29 -1.40 -9.91
CA PHE A 6 2.12 -0.57 -10.23
C PHE A 6 2.34 0.28 -11.49
N PHE A 7 3.42 1.05 -11.55
CA PHE A 7 3.70 1.89 -12.72
C PHE A 7 3.98 1.08 -13.99
N THR A 8 4.69 -0.04 -13.87
CA THR A 8 5.02 -0.88 -15.03
C THR A 8 3.81 -1.61 -15.59
N LEU A 9 2.87 -2.03 -14.74
CA LEU A 9 1.59 -2.61 -15.15
C LEU A 9 0.73 -1.60 -15.91
N GLU A 10 0.83 -0.32 -15.54
CA GLU A 10 0.20 0.80 -16.26
C GLU A 10 0.99 1.23 -17.53
N GLY A 11 2.02 0.47 -17.91
CA GLY A 11 2.74 0.62 -19.18
C GLY A 11 3.96 1.53 -19.15
N LEU A 12 4.39 2.02 -17.97
CA LEU A 12 5.64 2.77 -17.87
C LEU A 12 6.84 1.82 -17.98
N SER A 13 7.93 2.31 -18.56
CA SER A 13 9.22 1.64 -18.43
C SER A 13 9.71 1.64 -16.98
N GLU A 14 10.62 0.73 -16.65
CA GLU A 14 11.26 0.70 -15.33
C GLU A 14 11.92 2.05 -14.99
N GLN A 15 12.55 2.70 -15.97
CA GLN A 15 13.16 4.02 -15.74
C GLN A 15 12.10 5.07 -15.39
N GLU A 16 11.02 5.18 -16.17
CA GLU A 16 9.95 6.14 -15.92
C GLU A 16 9.27 5.90 -14.58
N ALA A 17 8.99 4.64 -14.23
CA ALA A 17 8.44 4.24 -12.94
C ALA A 17 9.34 4.68 -11.77
N ARG A 18 10.65 4.45 -11.90
CA ARG A 18 11.65 4.83 -10.90
C ARG A 18 11.71 6.34 -10.69
N GLU A 19 11.58 7.10 -11.77
CA GLU A 19 11.56 8.57 -11.74
C GLU A 19 10.28 9.14 -11.09
N ARG A 20 9.23 8.34 -10.87
CA ARG A 20 8.06 8.74 -10.07
C ARG A 20 8.25 8.58 -8.56
N ILE A 21 9.32 7.92 -8.12
CA ILE A 21 9.56 7.58 -6.72
C ILE A 21 10.71 8.44 -6.17
N TYR A 22 10.46 9.06 -5.01
CA TYR A 22 11.46 9.84 -4.28
C TYR A 22 11.56 9.27 -2.87
N LEU A 23 12.79 8.95 -2.44
CA LEU A 23 13.05 8.47 -1.08
C LEU A 23 13.68 9.57 -0.23
N VAL A 24 13.28 9.61 1.03
CA VAL A 24 13.78 10.52 2.05
C VAL A 24 14.16 9.68 3.26
N ASP A 25 15.29 9.99 3.89
CA ASP A 25 15.68 9.39 5.17
C ASP A 25 16.13 10.48 6.16
N SER A 26 16.76 10.09 7.28
CA SER A 26 17.18 11.00 8.35
C SER A 26 18.14 12.12 7.92
N GLN A 27 18.79 12.05 6.75
CA GLN A 27 19.62 13.16 6.24
C GLN A 27 18.99 13.87 5.02
N GLY A 28 17.74 13.57 4.68
CA GLY A 28 16.98 14.23 3.61
C GLY A 28 16.78 13.40 2.33
N LEU A 29 16.61 14.08 1.20
CA LEU A 29 16.36 13.49 -0.13
C LEU A 29 17.50 12.57 -0.58
N ILE A 30 17.20 11.38 -1.10
CA ILE A 30 18.20 10.45 -1.66
C ILE A 30 18.48 10.80 -3.13
N TYR A 31 19.73 11.17 -3.43
CA TYR A 31 20.19 11.53 -4.77
C TYR A 31 21.64 11.10 -5.02
N THR A 32 22.02 11.00 -6.29
CA THR A 32 23.39 10.65 -6.69
C THR A 32 24.36 11.77 -6.31
N GLY A 33 25.43 11.45 -5.59
CA GLY A 33 26.39 12.44 -5.09
C GLY A 33 26.17 12.87 -3.63
N ARG A 34 25.17 12.32 -2.95
CA ARG A 34 24.94 12.51 -1.51
C ARG A 34 25.97 11.81 -0.60
N GLY A 35 26.91 11.06 -1.18
CA GLY A 35 27.90 10.26 -0.45
C GLY A 35 27.54 8.77 -0.45
N ALA A 36 28.08 8.03 0.51
CA ALA A 36 27.85 6.58 0.62
C ALA A 36 26.38 6.28 0.97
N LEU A 37 25.73 5.47 0.14
CA LEU A 37 24.36 5.01 0.31
C LEU A 37 24.35 3.49 0.51
N ALA A 38 23.34 2.97 1.20
CA ALA A 38 23.11 1.53 1.19
C ALA A 38 22.63 1.11 -0.21
N GLU A 39 23.01 -0.08 -0.68
CA GLU A 39 22.72 -0.58 -2.03
C GLU A 39 21.24 -0.42 -2.43
N HIS A 40 20.32 -0.76 -1.53
CA HIS A 40 18.87 -0.64 -1.77
C HIS A 40 18.37 0.81 -1.94
N LYS A 41 19.14 1.81 -1.51
CA LYS A 41 18.85 3.25 -1.70
C LYS A 41 19.44 3.78 -3.00
N GLU A 42 20.54 3.22 -3.48
CA GLU A 42 21.20 3.65 -4.71
C GLU A 42 20.29 3.47 -5.93
N TYR A 43 19.53 2.39 -5.95
CA TYR A 43 18.57 2.13 -7.04
C TYR A 43 17.57 3.29 -7.21
N PHE A 44 17.04 3.84 -6.11
CA PHE A 44 16.08 4.96 -6.14
C PHE A 44 16.71 6.35 -5.98
N ALA A 45 18.04 6.44 -5.98
CA ALA A 45 18.71 7.73 -5.91
C ALA A 45 18.39 8.58 -7.15
N ARG A 46 17.94 9.82 -6.91
CA ARG A 46 17.70 10.81 -7.97
C ARG A 46 19.00 11.13 -8.71
N ARG A 47 19.03 10.77 -9.99
CA ARG A 47 20.18 11.02 -10.89
C ARG A 47 20.09 12.40 -11.56
N ASP A 48 18.89 12.95 -11.61
CA ASP A 48 18.53 14.22 -12.21
C ASP A 48 18.71 15.42 -11.26
N TYR A 49 18.98 15.18 -9.98
CA TYR A 49 19.19 16.23 -8.99
C TYR A 49 20.68 16.53 -8.77
N THR A 50 21.09 17.77 -9.06
CA THR A 50 22.48 18.26 -8.89
C THR A 50 22.60 19.45 -7.92
N GLY A 51 21.50 19.81 -7.25
CA GLY A 51 21.46 20.94 -6.31
C GLY A 51 22.09 20.64 -4.95
N PRO A 52 22.09 21.63 -4.03
CA PRO A 52 22.58 21.42 -2.66
C PRO A 52 21.73 20.39 -1.90
N PRO A 53 22.24 19.75 -0.83
CA PRO A 53 21.47 18.77 -0.08
C PRO A 53 20.13 19.34 0.46
N ILE A 54 19.01 18.70 0.11
CA ILE A 54 17.68 19.03 0.66
C ILE A 54 17.43 18.15 1.88
N LYS A 55 17.45 18.75 3.08
CA LYS A 55 17.48 18.01 4.36
C LYS A 55 16.11 17.87 5.02
N ASN A 56 15.31 18.93 5.02
CA ASN A 56 14.00 18.93 5.69
C ASN A 56 12.90 18.44 4.74
N LEU A 57 11.85 17.86 5.29
CA LEU A 57 10.76 17.28 4.50
C LEU A 57 9.99 18.34 3.72
N LEU A 58 9.76 19.54 4.28
CA LEU A 58 9.02 20.61 3.62
C LEU A 58 9.69 21.06 2.31
N ASP A 59 11.01 21.26 2.31
CA ASP A 59 11.76 21.63 1.12
C ASP A 59 11.73 20.51 0.08
N VAL A 60 11.75 19.24 0.52
CA VAL A 60 11.56 18.09 -0.38
C VAL A 60 10.18 18.16 -1.02
N LEU A 61 9.11 18.42 -0.27
CA LEU A 61 7.77 18.54 -0.83
C LEU A 61 7.65 19.70 -1.83
N GLN A 62 8.27 20.85 -1.54
CA GLN A 62 8.26 21.99 -2.44
C GLN A 62 9.02 21.74 -3.74
N TYR A 63 10.12 21.00 -3.66
CA TYR A 63 10.91 20.60 -4.82
C TYR A 63 10.19 19.52 -5.65
N VAL A 64 9.78 18.42 -5.01
CA VAL A 64 9.24 17.23 -5.67
C VAL A 64 7.79 17.43 -6.12
N LYS A 65 7.00 18.17 -5.34
CA LYS A 65 5.55 18.34 -5.52
C LYS A 65 4.80 17.00 -5.63
N PRO A 66 4.96 16.09 -4.66
CA PRO A 66 4.40 14.75 -4.77
C PRO A 66 2.88 14.74 -4.63
N THR A 67 2.24 13.74 -5.23
CA THR A 67 0.80 13.46 -5.07
C THR A 67 0.50 12.56 -3.87
N ALA A 68 1.48 11.74 -3.49
CA ALA A 68 1.40 10.83 -2.36
C ALA A 68 2.60 11.00 -1.41
N LEU A 69 2.32 10.98 -0.11
CA LEU A 69 3.31 11.02 0.96
C LEU A 69 3.11 9.80 1.86
N MET A 70 4.12 8.92 1.92
CA MET A 70 4.08 7.67 2.68
C MET A 70 5.15 7.68 3.78
N GLY A 71 4.73 7.47 5.03
CA GLY A 71 5.58 7.49 6.21
C GLY A 71 5.91 6.07 6.67
N LEU A 72 7.20 5.71 6.68
CA LEU A 72 7.69 4.41 7.17
C LEU A 72 8.92 4.59 8.08
N SER A 73 8.95 5.70 8.82
CA SER A 73 10.17 6.18 9.49
C SER A 73 10.20 5.93 10.99
N THR A 74 9.07 5.55 11.60
CA THR A 74 8.84 5.51 13.05
C THR A 74 9.03 6.86 13.76
N SER A 75 9.12 7.95 12.99
CA SER A 75 9.26 9.31 13.51
C SER A 75 7.87 9.91 13.73
N SER A 76 7.38 9.78 14.96
CA SER A 76 6.10 10.36 15.38
C SER A 76 6.06 11.87 15.10
N GLY A 77 4.97 12.35 14.50
CA GLY A 77 4.80 13.76 14.17
C GLY A 77 5.64 14.28 12.99
N ALA A 78 6.29 13.39 12.22
CA ALA A 78 7.04 13.79 11.03
C ALA A 78 6.17 14.47 9.96
N PHE A 79 4.88 14.14 9.91
CA PHE A 79 3.90 14.84 9.06
C PHE A 79 3.23 15.93 9.89
N SER A 80 3.97 17.02 10.14
CA SER A 80 3.46 18.19 10.88
C SER A 80 2.30 18.86 10.14
N THR A 81 1.62 19.79 10.82
CA THR A 81 0.56 20.62 10.23
C THR A 81 1.02 21.29 8.93
N GLU A 82 2.22 21.86 8.90
CA GLU A 82 2.77 22.53 7.71
C GLU A 82 3.02 21.54 6.57
N VAL A 83 3.45 20.31 6.88
CA VAL A 83 3.66 19.24 5.90
C VAL A 83 2.32 18.84 5.28
N ILE A 84 1.30 18.62 6.10
CA ILE A 84 -0.05 18.23 5.65
C ILE A 84 -0.68 19.36 4.81
N GLN A 85 -0.59 20.61 5.27
CA GLN A 85 -1.08 21.77 4.54
C GLN A 85 -0.34 21.97 3.22
N THR A 86 0.96 21.71 3.17
CA THR A 86 1.74 21.74 1.93
C THR A 86 1.24 20.69 0.94
N MET A 87 0.99 19.45 1.39
CA MET A 87 0.39 18.41 0.55
C MET A 87 -0.99 18.81 0.01
N ALA A 88 -1.83 19.44 0.84
CA ALA A 88 -3.16 19.94 0.46
C ALA A 88 -3.10 21.14 -0.50
N ALA A 89 -2.08 21.98 -0.40
CA ALA A 89 -1.87 23.10 -1.32
C ALA A 89 -1.40 22.62 -2.70
N LEU A 90 -0.60 21.55 -2.73
CA LEU A 90 -0.07 20.95 -3.95
C LEU A 90 -1.10 20.09 -4.69
N ASN A 91 -2.05 19.48 -3.97
CA ASN A 91 -2.96 18.47 -4.50
C ASN A 91 -4.41 18.75 -4.07
N PRO A 92 -5.40 18.69 -4.99
CA PRO A 92 -6.82 18.81 -4.61
C PRO A 92 -7.30 17.70 -3.67
N LEU A 93 -6.67 16.52 -3.74
CA LEU A 93 -6.95 15.35 -2.94
C LEU A 93 -5.62 14.61 -2.66
N PRO A 94 -4.82 15.05 -1.68
CA PRO A 94 -3.53 14.44 -1.35
C PRO A 94 -3.70 13.02 -0.80
N ILE A 95 -2.75 12.14 -1.13
CA ILE A 95 -2.59 10.83 -0.48
C ILE A 95 -1.59 10.98 0.67
N ILE A 96 -2.02 10.69 1.91
CA ILE A 96 -1.18 10.80 3.11
C ILE A 96 -1.29 9.51 3.91
N PHE A 97 -0.24 8.69 3.85
CA PHE A 97 -0.22 7.36 4.46
C PHE A 97 0.83 7.27 5.58
N PRO A 98 0.46 7.53 6.85
CA PRO A 98 1.36 7.30 7.98
C PRO A 98 1.33 5.82 8.39
N LEU A 99 2.30 5.03 7.90
CA LEU A 99 2.27 3.56 8.00
C LEU A 99 3.08 3.02 9.18
N SER A 100 3.75 3.88 9.94
CA SER A 100 4.50 3.47 11.13
C SER A 100 3.59 2.89 12.22
N ASN A 101 4.04 1.81 12.86
CA ASN A 101 3.32 1.10 13.92
C ASN A 101 4.12 1.11 15.22
N PRO A 102 3.48 1.12 16.41
CA PRO A 102 2.05 1.27 16.67
C PRO A 102 1.58 2.75 16.56
N VAL A 103 0.30 3.05 16.80
CA VAL A 103 -0.32 4.41 16.68
C VAL A 103 0.57 5.56 17.18
N LYS A 104 1.24 5.42 18.33
CA LYS A 104 2.13 6.46 18.89
C LYS A 104 3.33 6.82 18.01
N LEU A 105 3.71 5.95 17.06
CA LEU A 105 4.79 6.16 16.10
C LEU A 105 4.27 6.58 14.71
N SER A 106 2.96 6.73 14.53
CA SER A 106 2.34 7.24 13.31
C SER A 106 2.87 8.64 13.00
N GLU A 107 3.20 8.90 11.73
CA GLU A 107 3.75 10.20 11.31
C GLU A 107 2.77 11.37 11.50
N CYS A 108 1.46 11.11 11.44
CA CYS A 108 0.39 12.00 11.88
C CYS A 108 -0.84 11.19 12.32
N THR A 109 -1.82 11.88 12.92
CA THR A 109 -3.13 11.28 13.21
C THR A 109 -4.10 11.48 12.04
N PHE A 110 -5.17 10.68 12.00
CA PHE A 110 -6.26 10.88 11.04
C PHE A 110 -6.95 12.24 11.25
N GLU A 111 -7.10 12.69 12.50
CA GLU A 111 -7.70 13.98 12.83
C GLU A 111 -6.89 15.16 12.30
N ASP A 112 -5.57 15.14 12.46
CA ASP A 112 -4.67 16.17 11.91
C ASP A 112 -4.76 16.19 10.38
N ALA A 113 -4.72 15.01 9.75
CA ALA A 113 -4.81 14.89 8.30
C ALA A 113 -6.13 15.48 7.78
N VAL A 114 -7.27 15.10 8.36
CA VAL A 114 -8.58 15.64 7.96
C VAL A 114 -8.67 17.14 8.20
N THR A 115 -8.30 17.61 9.39
CA THR A 115 -8.44 19.01 9.79
C THR A 115 -7.61 19.91 8.88
N HIS A 116 -6.34 19.56 8.65
CA HIS A 116 -5.39 20.38 7.90
C HIS A 116 -5.50 20.23 6.38
N THR A 117 -6.28 19.26 5.90
CA THR A 117 -6.67 19.17 4.48
C THR A 117 -8.12 19.59 4.21
N ASN A 118 -8.82 20.11 5.23
CA ASN A 118 -10.24 20.49 5.15
C ASN A 118 -11.13 19.33 4.64
N GLY A 119 -10.90 18.12 5.16
CA GLY A 119 -11.63 16.91 4.81
C GLY A 119 -11.25 16.30 3.46
N LYS A 120 -10.24 16.83 2.76
CA LYS A 120 -9.80 16.35 1.45
C LYS A 120 -8.49 15.58 1.59
N VAL A 121 -8.56 14.31 1.96
CA VAL A 121 -7.37 13.46 2.04
C VAL A 121 -7.74 12.01 1.77
N LEU A 122 -6.91 11.31 1.01
CA LEU A 122 -6.90 9.85 0.97
C LEU A 122 -5.94 9.37 2.05
N PHE A 123 -6.49 8.87 3.15
CA PHE A 123 -5.73 8.51 4.35
C PHE A 123 -5.79 7.01 4.59
N ALA A 124 -4.61 6.40 4.78
CA ALA A 124 -4.49 5.04 5.27
C ALA A 124 -3.30 4.90 6.20
N SER A 125 -3.49 4.27 7.36
CA SER A 125 -2.46 4.10 8.38
C SER A 125 -2.13 2.64 8.63
N GLY A 126 -0.96 2.36 9.21
CA GLY A 126 -0.58 1.00 9.60
C GLY A 126 -1.38 0.48 10.79
N SER A 127 -1.69 1.38 11.73
CA SER A 127 -2.47 1.13 12.94
C SER A 127 -3.89 1.72 12.82
N PRO A 128 -4.90 1.16 13.50
CA PRO A 128 -6.27 1.62 13.38
C PRO A 128 -6.49 3.01 14.03
N PHE A 129 -7.33 3.82 13.38
CA PHE A 129 -7.91 5.05 13.93
C PHE A 129 -9.44 4.94 13.88
N HIS A 130 -10.13 5.70 14.72
CA HIS A 130 -11.60 5.80 14.68
C HIS A 130 -12.07 6.68 13.52
N GLU A 131 -13.32 6.48 13.08
CA GLU A 131 -13.96 7.44 12.18
C GLU A 131 -14.02 8.85 12.79
N LEU A 132 -14.17 9.85 11.93
CA LEU A 132 -14.21 11.26 12.33
C LEU A 132 -15.42 11.96 11.72
N GLN A 133 -16.19 12.67 12.55
CA GLN A 133 -17.22 13.59 12.09
C GLN A 133 -16.58 14.91 11.67
N PHE A 134 -16.71 15.27 10.39
CA PHE A 134 -16.16 16.51 9.85
C PHE A 134 -17.17 17.17 8.90
N GLN A 135 -17.54 18.43 9.19
CA GLN A 135 -18.47 19.23 8.39
C GLN A 135 -19.79 18.50 8.03
N GLY A 136 -20.35 17.77 9.00
CA GLY A 136 -21.62 17.04 8.85
C GLY A 136 -21.51 15.73 8.08
N ARG A 137 -20.31 15.21 7.84
CA ARG A 137 -20.05 13.90 7.23
C ARG A 137 -19.16 13.06 8.12
N THR A 138 -19.38 11.75 8.12
CA THR A 138 -18.44 10.78 8.70
C THR A 138 -17.36 10.46 7.68
N LEU A 139 -16.09 10.59 8.07
CA LEU A 139 -14.93 10.18 7.28
C LEU A 139 -14.28 8.96 7.94
N TYR A 140 -13.81 8.02 7.13
CA TYR A 140 -13.29 6.74 7.59
C TYR A 140 -11.80 6.59 7.20
N PRO A 141 -10.89 6.33 8.16
CA PRO A 141 -9.50 6.07 7.84
C PRO A 141 -9.34 4.66 7.27
N GLY A 142 -8.54 4.52 6.20
CA GLY A 142 -8.09 3.20 5.75
C GLY A 142 -7.07 2.60 6.71
N GLN A 143 -7.01 1.27 6.79
CA GLN A 143 -5.95 0.57 7.50
C GLN A 143 -5.10 -0.24 6.52
N GLY A 144 -3.99 0.36 6.07
CA GLY A 144 -3.01 -0.27 5.17
C GLY A 144 -2.12 -1.25 5.91
N ASN A 145 -2.68 -2.37 6.36
CA ASN A 145 -1.98 -3.38 7.15
C ASN A 145 -1.86 -4.72 6.41
N ASN A 146 -0.74 -5.40 6.62
CA ASN A 146 -0.43 -6.70 6.01
C ASN A 146 -1.42 -7.81 6.34
N MET A 147 -2.27 -7.63 7.35
CA MET A 147 -3.37 -8.56 7.68
C MET A 147 -4.30 -8.83 6.49
N TYR A 148 -4.44 -7.89 5.55
CA TYR A 148 -5.23 -8.10 4.33
C TYR A 148 -4.54 -9.01 3.30
N ILE A 149 -3.20 -9.10 3.33
CA ILE A 149 -2.42 -9.77 2.27
C ILE A 149 -1.95 -11.15 2.72
N PHE A 150 -1.28 -11.24 3.87
CA PHE A 150 -0.58 -12.46 4.29
C PHE A 150 -1.48 -13.70 4.41
N PRO A 151 -2.71 -13.62 4.94
CA PRO A 151 -3.57 -14.79 5.02
C PRO A 151 -3.94 -15.37 3.65
N GLY A 152 -4.34 -14.53 2.69
CA GLY A 152 -4.70 -14.96 1.34
C GLY A 152 -3.47 -15.44 0.55
N LEU A 153 -2.36 -14.70 0.60
CA LEU A 153 -1.09 -15.09 -0.01
C LEU A 153 -0.60 -16.44 0.51
N GLY A 154 -0.61 -16.62 1.83
CA GLY A 154 -0.20 -17.87 2.47
C GLY A 154 -1.13 -19.03 2.12
N LEU A 155 -2.45 -18.83 2.22
CA LEU A 155 -3.44 -19.86 1.91
C LEU A 155 -3.35 -20.32 0.45
N GLY A 156 -3.28 -19.37 -0.50
CA GLY A 156 -3.12 -19.69 -1.93
C GLY A 156 -1.84 -20.46 -2.20
N SER A 157 -0.71 -20.02 -1.62
CA SER A 157 0.58 -20.68 -1.76
C SER A 157 0.59 -22.12 -1.23
N ILE A 158 -0.04 -22.35 -0.07
CA ILE A 158 -0.16 -23.68 0.54
C ILE A 158 -1.03 -24.59 -0.32
N LEU A 159 -2.21 -24.12 -0.74
CA LEU A 159 -3.17 -24.92 -1.50
C LEU A 159 -2.65 -25.29 -2.90
N ALA A 160 -1.96 -24.37 -3.59
CA ALA A 160 -1.29 -24.66 -4.86
C ALA A 160 0.02 -25.44 -4.70
N ARG A 161 0.48 -25.69 -3.46
CA ARG A 161 1.75 -26.35 -3.14
C ARG A 161 2.94 -25.66 -3.81
N CYS A 162 2.96 -24.34 -3.80
CA CYS A 162 3.98 -23.56 -4.50
C CYS A 162 5.40 -23.98 -4.09
N SER A 163 6.34 -23.94 -5.03
CA SER A 163 7.77 -24.16 -4.76
C SER A 163 8.44 -22.92 -4.17
N SER A 164 7.92 -21.73 -4.49
CA SER A 164 8.38 -20.43 -4.01
C SER A 164 7.23 -19.41 -4.08
N VAL A 165 7.37 -18.28 -3.38
CA VAL A 165 6.49 -17.11 -3.52
C VAL A 165 7.20 -16.11 -4.43
N THR A 166 6.59 -15.75 -5.54
CA THR A 166 7.14 -14.81 -6.54
C THR A 166 6.63 -13.39 -6.30
N ASP A 167 7.30 -12.39 -6.90
CA ASP A 167 6.81 -11.01 -6.89
C ASP A 167 5.42 -10.90 -7.53
N SER A 168 5.15 -11.63 -8.62
CA SER A 168 3.84 -11.66 -9.28
C SER A 168 2.72 -12.19 -8.38
N MET A 169 3.01 -13.09 -7.44
CA MET A 169 2.02 -13.55 -6.45
C MET A 169 1.71 -12.46 -5.41
N VAL A 170 2.71 -11.67 -5.02
CA VAL A 170 2.52 -10.52 -4.12
C VAL A 170 1.70 -9.44 -4.83
N GLU A 171 2.02 -9.15 -6.09
CA GLU A 171 1.28 -8.21 -6.94
C GLU A 171 -0.18 -8.64 -7.12
N ALA A 172 -0.42 -9.90 -7.46
CA ALA A 172 -1.77 -10.45 -7.58
C ALA A 172 -2.55 -10.36 -6.25
N SER A 173 -1.87 -10.45 -5.11
CA SER A 173 -2.51 -10.24 -3.81
C SER A 173 -2.93 -8.79 -3.60
N SER A 174 -2.08 -7.83 -3.97
CA SER A 174 -2.38 -6.40 -3.90
C SER A 174 -3.52 -6.01 -4.82
N LEU A 175 -3.53 -6.50 -6.06
CA LEU A 175 -4.63 -6.30 -7.01
C LEU A 175 -5.93 -6.97 -6.54
N GLY A 176 -5.84 -8.18 -6.01
CA GLY A 176 -6.97 -8.89 -5.43
C GLY A 176 -7.60 -8.13 -4.27
N LEU A 177 -6.79 -7.50 -3.41
CA LEU A 177 -7.28 -6.63 -2.35
C LEU A 177 -7.95 -5.37 -2.89
N ALA A 178 -7.31 -4.66 -3.83
CA ALA A 178 -7.86 -3.44 -4.41
C ALA A 178 -9.22 -3.68 -5.09
N ASN A 179 -9.37 -4.82 -5.77
CA ASN A 179 -10.60 -5.22 -6.46
C ASN A 179 -11.66 -5.88 -5.54
N SER A 180 -11.42 -5.93 -4.22
CA SER A 180 -12.35 -6.59 -3.26
C SER A 180 -13.37 -5.63 -2.63
N LEU A 181 -13.26 -4.33 -2.91
CA LEU A 181 -14.23 -3.33 -2.49
C LEU A 181 -15.59 -3.61 -3.13
N THR A 182 -16.62 -3.52 -2.31
CA THR A 182 -18.02 -3.56 -2.77
C THR A 182 -18.45 -2.18 -3.25
N PRO A 183 -19.49 -2.09 -4.11
CA PRO A 183 -20.04 -0.79 -4.53
C PRO A 183 -20.45 0.11 -3.35
N GLN A 184 -20.85 -0.48 -2.21
CA GLN A 184 -21.18 0.26 -1.00
C GLN A 184 -19.94 0.85 -0.33
N GLU A 185 -18.86 0.08 -0.19
CA GLU A 185 -17.60 0.56 0.39
C GLU A 185 -16.96 1.64 -0.51
N GLU A 186 -17.02 1.48 -1.83
CA GLU A 186 -16.59 2.50 -2.79
C GLU A 186 -17.42 3.78 -2.67
N ALA A 187 -18.76 3.66 -2.56
CA ALA A 187 -19.64 4.81 -2.37
C ALA A 187 -19.41 5.54 -1.03
N MET A 188 -18.92 4.83 -0.02
CA MET A 188 -18.47 5.40 1.26
C MET A 188 -17.07 6.04 1.17
N GLY A 189 -16.36 5.87 0.05
CA GLY A 189 -15.01 6.38 -0.15
C GLY A 189 -13.93 5.60 0.59
N LEU A 190 -14.17 4.33 0.92
CA LEU A 190 -13.18 3.50 1.61
C LEU A 190 -12.03 3.12 0.68
N LEU A 191 -10.80 3.20 1.20
CA LEU A 191 -9.60 2.74 0.49
C LEU A 191 -9.32 1.25 0.66
N TYR A 192 -9.83 0.67 1.74
CA TYR A 192 -9.68 -0.74 2.08
C TYR A 192 -11.07 -1.30 2.45
N PRO A 193 -11.34 -2.57 2.16
CA PRO A 193 -12.61 -3.19 2.50
C PRO A 193 -12.77 -3.30 4.03
N GLN A 194 -14.00 -3.53 4.48
CA GLN A 194 -14.31 -3.72 5.90
C GLN A 194 -13.64 -4.98 6.46
N ILE A 195 -13.10 -4.86 7.67
CA ILE A 195 -12.30 -5.94 8.30
C ILE A 195 -13.14 -7.18 8.63
N GLU A 196 -14.45 -7.02 8.81
CA GLU A 196 -15.41 -8.10 9.04
C GLU A 196 -15.41 -9.10 7.87
N ARG A 197 -15.06 -8.63 6.66
CA ARG A 197 -14.98 -9.45 5.44
C ARG A 197 -13.61 -10.12 5.25
N ILE A 198 -12.68 -10.01 6.21
CA ILE A 198 -11.28 -10.45 6.02
C ILE A 198 -11.14 -11.89 5.53
N ARG A 199 -12.03 -12.81 5.96
CA ARG A 199 -12.01 -14.20 5.50
C ARG A 199 -12.45 -14.34 4.04
N GLU A 200 -13.50 -13.62 3.64
CA GLU A 200 -13.97 -13.56 2.24
C GLU A 200 -12.86 -13.00 1.34
N ILE A 201 -12.29 -11.86 1.74
CA ILE A 201 -11.19 -11.18 1.03
C ILE A 201 -9.98 -12.11 0.90
N SER A 202 -9.58 -12.79 1.99
CA SER A 202 -8.47 -13.75 1.96
C SER A 202 -8.72 -14.90 1.00
N GLY A 203 -9.97 -15.35 0.87
CA GLY A 203 -10.37 -16.37 -0.10
C GLY A 203 -10.21 -15.90 -1.53
N GLY A 204 -10.70 -14.69 -1.84
CA GLY A 204 -10.53 -14.06 -3.15
C GLY A 204 -9.06 -13.84 -3.52
N ILE A 205 -8.26 -13.31 -2.59
CA ILE A 205 -6.80 -13.13 -2.78
C ILE A 205 -6.11 -14.48 -3.02
N ALA A 206 -6.45 -15.52 -2.25
CA ALA A 206 -5.86 -16.84 -2.43
C ALA A 206 -6.14 -17.41 -3.83
N VAL A 207 -7.32 -17.16 -4.41
CA VAL A 207 -7.61 -17.54 -5.81
C VAL A 207 -6.65 -16.84 -6.78
N GLN A 208 -6.50 -15.52 -6.66
CA GLN A 208 -5.60 -14.75 -7.52
C GLN A 208 -4.13 -15.19 -7.39
N VAL A 209 -3.70 -15.49 -6.16
CA VAL A 209 -2.36 -16.01 -5.87
C VAL A 209 -2.13 -17.37 -6.51
N ILE A 210 -3.13 -18.27 -6.48
CA ILE A 210 -3.05 -19.57 -7.14
C ILE A 210 -2.90 -19.39 -8.66
N ARG A 211 -3.62 -18.44 -9.27
CA ARG A 211 -3.48 -18.13 -10.70
C ARG A 211 -2.10 -17.57 -11.04
N ALA A 212 -1.60 -16.61 -10.27
CA ALA A 212 -0.27 -16.07 -10.45
C ALA A 212 0.83 -17.15 -10.30
N ALA A 213 0.66 -18.07 -9.35
CA ALA A 213 1.57 -19.20 -9.18
C ALA A 213 1.54 -20.18 -10.36
N GLN A 214 0.36 -20.42 -10.94
CA GLN A 214 0.17 -21.25 -12.13
C GLN A 214 0.86 -20.64 -13.35
N GLU A 215 0.68 -19.34 -13.56
CA GLU A 215 1.32 -18.59 -14.64
C GLU A 215 2.83 -18.55 -14.50
N ALA A 216 3.34 -18.33 -13.28
CA ALA A 216 4.77 -18.37 -12.98
C ALA A 216 5.37 -19.79 -13.01
N GLY A 217 4.55 -20.83 -13.17
CA GLY A 217 5.00 -22.23 -13.21
C GLY A 217 5.58 -22.73 -11.88
N VAL A 218 5.20 -22.11 -10.75
CA VAL A 218 5.68 -22.48 -9.42
C VAL A 218 4.67 -23.32 -8.63
N ASP A 219 3.44 -23.50 -9.13
CA ASP A 219 2.44 -24.40 -8.54
C ASP A 219 2.81 -25.87 -8.73
N ARG A 220 2.45 -26.72 -7.76
CA ARG A 220 2.68 -28.18 -7.81
C ARG A 220 1.41 -28.99 -7.56
N TYR A 221 0.25 -28.38 -7.80
CA TYR A 221 -1.04 -29.07 -7.73
C TYR A 221 -1.87 -28.85 -9.00
N PRO A 222 -1.58 -29.59 -10.09
CA PRO A 222 -2.15 -29.35 -11.42
C PRO A 222 -3.68 -29.45 -11.50
N GLU A 223 -4.32 -30.20 -10.59
CA GLU A 223 -5.79 -30.34 -10.57
C GLU A 223 -6.50 -29.00 -10.37
N LEU A 224 -5.88 -28.04 -9.67
CA LEU A 224 -6.46 -26.70 -9.49
C LEU A 224 -6.55 -25.90 -10.81
N ARG A 225 -5.75 -26.25 -11.82
CA ARG A 225 -5.77 -25.58 -13.13
C ARG A 225 -7.06 -25.85 -13.91
N LYS A 226 -7.73 -26.96 -13.60
CA LYS A 226 -8.99 -27.38 -14.25
C LYS A 226 -10.23 -26.69 -13.68
N MET A 227 -10.10 -26.06 -12.51
CA MET A 227 -11.21 -25.36 -11.85
C MET A 227 -11.37 -23.97 -12.46
N SER A 228 -12.60 -23.53 -12.67
CA SER A 228 -12.94 -22.10 -12.83
C SER A 228 -12.64 -21.32 -11.55
N ASP A 229 -12.61 -19.99 -11.63
CA ASP A 229 -12.35 -19.15 -10.44
C ASP A 229 -13.44 -19.32 -9.37
N ALA A 230 -14.70 -19.53 -9.77
CA ALA A 230 -15.80 -19.80 -8.85
C ALA A 230 -15.63 -21.15 -8.11
N GLU A 231 -15.23 -22.20 -8.83
CA GLU A 231 -14.94 -23.51 -8.24
C GLU A 231 -13.71 -23.45 -7.32
N LEU A 232 -12.68 -22.71 -7.75
CA LEU A 232 -11.46 -22.51 -6.97
C LEU A 232 -11.75 -21.74 -5.69
N LEU A 233 -12.58 -20.69 -5.73
CA LEU A 233 -13.02 -19.95 -4.54
C LEU A 233 -13.79 -20.84 -3.56
N LYS A 234 -14.67 -21.71 -4.07
CA LYS A 234 -15.40 -22.68 -3.25
C LYS A 234 -14.44 -23.69 -2.62
N PHE A 235 -13.47 -24.20 -3.38
CA PHE A 235 -12.43 -25.09 -2.88
C PHE A 235 -11.59 -24.42 -1.78
N VAL A 236 -11.08 -23.21 -2.03
CA VAL A 236 -10.28 -22.43 -1.08
C VAL A 236 -11.05 -22.17 0.22
N SER A 237 -12.29 -21.67 0.10
CA SER A 237 -13.16 -21.42 1.25
C SER A 237 -13.41 -22.69 2.08
N GLY A 238 -13.62 -23.82 1.40
CA GLY A 238 -13.80 -25.13 2.04
C GLY A 238 -12.54 -25.69 2.72
N LYS A 239 -11.37 -25.08 2.52
CA LYS A 239 -10.11 -25.45 3.17
C LYS A 239 -9.74 -24.52 4.34
N MET A 240 -10.47 -23.43 4.54
CA MET A 240 -10.24 -22.56 5.70
C MET A 240 -10.71 -23.25 6.97
N TRP A 241 -9.89 -23.20 8.02
CA TRP A 241 -10.29 -23.68 9.33
C TRP A 241 -11.42 -22.81 9.91
N THR A 242 -12.37 -23.47 10.57
CA THR A 242 -13.48 -22.83 11.28
C THR A 242 -13.44 -23.29 12.74
N PRO A 243 -13.44 -22.36 13.71
CA PRO A 243 -13.54 -22.73 15.11
C PRO A 243 -14.86 -23.48 15.34
N GLN A 244 -14.77 -24.68 15.94
CA GLN A 244 -15.94 -25.35 16.50
C GLN A 244 -16.09 -24.84 17.95
N ILE A 245 -17.27 -24.31 18.25
CA ILE A 245 -17.66 -23.90 19.61
C ILE A 245 -18.13 -25.14 20.37
#